data_AF-A0A3L8GDQ6-F1
#
_entry.id   AF-A0A3L8GDQ6-F1
#
_cell.length_a   1.000
_cell.length_b   1.000
_cell.length_c   1.000
_cell.angle_alpha   90.00
_cell.angle_beta   90.00
_cell.angle_gamma   90.00
#
_symmetry.space_group_name_H-M   'P 1'
#
loop_
_entity.id
_entity.type
_entity.pdbx_description
1 polymer ?
#
loop_
_entity_poly.entity_id
_entity_poly.type
_entity_poly.pdbx_seq_one_letter_code
_entity_poly.pdbx_strand_id
1 'polypeptide(L)'
;MAKIQSDASVASSLATGIQSGASGITAVTAPTKDSSSDYSGNTDAASHIDNELMYSGQIAGKINEFIGLIHSTASEFEAMDQKLNQEIASNTKNTLAATESPIISNPDFQPKYGLF
;
A
#
# COMPACT_ATOMS: atom_id res chain seq x y z
N MET A 1 6.06 -23.59 2.78
CA MET A 1 5.62 -22.51 3.68
C MET A 1 5.17 -21.35 2.83
N ALA A 2 3.97 -20.81 3.07
CA ALA A 2 3.50 -19.61 2.38
C ALA A 2 4.42 -18.44 2.76
N LYS A 3 4.91 -17.69 1.77
CA LYS A 3 5.61 -16.44 2.04
C LYS A 3 4.57 -15.41 2.47
N ILE A 4 4.75 -14.80 3.62
CA ILE A 4 4.12 -13.50 3.88
C ILE A 4 4.93 -12.54 3.00
N GLN A 5 4.30 -12.07 1.93
CA GLN A 5 4.92 -11.21 0.94
C GLN A 5 3.89 -10.20 0.44
N SER A 6 4.00 -8.98 0.93
CA SER A 6 3.37 -7.79 0.37
C SER A 6 4.15 -7.31 -0.85
N ASP A 7 3.46 -6.61 -1.76
CA ASP A 7 4.04 -6.08 -2.99
C ASP A 7 3.59 -4.62 -3.19
N ALA A 8 4.36 -3.66 -2.66
CA ALA A 8 4.05 -2.25 -2.87
C ALA A 8 4.19 -1.80 -4.33
N SER A 9 4.84 -2.60 -5.20
CA SER A 9 4.97 -2.26 -6.61
C SER A 9 3.62 -2.32 -7.34
N VAL A 10 2.75 -3.25 -6.96
CA VAL A 10 1.38 -3.33 -7.50
C VAL A 10 0.56 -2.11 -7.06
N ALA A 11 0.64 -1.75 -5.78
CA ALA A 11 -0.06 -0.58 -5.24
C ALA A 11 0.44 0.72 -5.90
N SER A 12 1.75 0.89 -6.06
CA SER A 12 2.36 2.04 -6.73
C SER A 12 1.99 2.12 -8.21
N SER A 13 1.95 0.98 -8.91
CA SER A 13 1.53 0.91 -10.31
C SER A 13 0.07 1.35 -10.49
N LEU A 14 -0.84 0.86 -9.63
CA LEU A 14 -2.24 1.28 -9.65
C LEU A 14 -2.40 2.77 -9.30
N ALA A 15 -1.68 3.25 -8.28
CA ALA A 15 -1.68 4.66 -7.89
C ALA A 15 -1.21 5.58 -9.03
N THR A 16 -0.15 5.17 -9.75
CA THR A 16 0.36 5.87 -10.94
C THR A 16 -0.66 5.87 -12.07
N GLY A 17 -1.39 4.76 -12.28
CA GLY A 17 -2.48 4.68 -13.25
C GLY A 17 -3.62 5.64 -12.93
N ILE A 18 -4.02 5.71 -11.66
CA ILE A 18 -5.04 6.66 -11.18
C ILE A 18 -4.56 8.10 -11.39
N GLN A 19 -3.31 8.41 -11.03
CA GLN A 19 -2.72 9.74 -11.20
C GLN A 19 -2.71 10.17 -12.68
N SER A 20 -2.38 9.25 -13.57
CA SER A 20 -2.36 9.50 -15.01
C SER A 20 -3.76 9.82 -15.55
N GLY A 21 -4.79 9.10 -15.09
CA GLY A 21 -6.18 9.40 -15.44
C GLY A 21 -6.65 10.76 -14.86
N ALA A 22 -6.25 11.07 -13.63
CA ALA A 22 -6.60 12.31 -12.95
C ALA A 22 -5.95 13.56 -13.56
N SER A 23 -4.80 13.40 -14.21
CA SER A 23 -4.08 14.51 -14.86
C SER A 23 -4.93 15.19 -15.95
N GLY A 24 -5.89 14.48 -16.54
CA GLY A 24 -6.84 15.05 -17.49
C GLY A 24 -7.84 16.04 -16.87
N ILE A 25 -8.13 15.93 -15.57
CA ILE A 25 -9.14 16.76 -14.89
C ILE A 25 -8.63 18.19 -14.68
N THR A 26 -7.35 18.33 -14.33
CA THR A 26 -6.71 19.63 -14.10
C THR A 26 -6.11 20.23 -15.36
N ALA A 27 -5.88 19.43 -16.40
CA ALA A 27 -5.32 19.89 -17.67
C ALA A 27 -6.34 20.60 -18.58
N VAL A 28 -7.64 20.54 -18.27
CA VAL A 28 -8.65 21.28 -19.02
C VAL A 28 -8.48 22.77 -18.76
N THR A 29 -8.09 23.52 -19.78
CA THR A 29 -8.02 24.99 -19.73
C THR A 29 -9.38 25.57 -19.37
N ALA A 30 -9.39 26.58 -18.50
CA ALA A 30 -10.63 27.26 -18.12
C ALA A 30 -11.38 27.76 -19.38
N PRO A 31 -12.68 27.46 -19.52
CA PRO A 31 -13.49 27.95 -20.62
C PRO A 31 -13.46 29.49 -20.66
N THR A 32 -13.44 30.06 -21.86
CA THR A 32 -13.53 31.52 -22.03
C THR A 32 -14.98 31.96 -21.81
N LYS A 33 -15.19 32.90 -20.90
CA LYS A 33 -16.52 33.49 -20.65
C LYS A 33 -16.89 34.45 -21.78
N ASP A 34 -18.16 34.49 -22.14
CA ASP A 34 -18.68 35.52 -23.04
C ASP A 34 -18.80 36.85 -22.29
N SER A 35 -18.10 37.88 -22.77
CA SER A 35 -18.12 39.22 -22.20
C SER A 35 -18.90 40.23 -23.06
N SER A 36 -19.50 39.78 -24.16
CA SER A 36 -20.08 40.64 -25.19
C SER A 36 -21.61 40.61 -25.22
N SER A 37 -22.22 39.54 -24.71
CA SER A 37 -23.67 39.37 -24.69
C SER A 37 -24.31 39.79 -23.36
N ASP A 38 -25.41 40.54 -23.44
CA ASP A 38 -26.26 40.95 -22.30
C ASP A 38 -27.45 40.01 -22.06
N TYR A 39 -27.42 38.79 -22.61
CA TYR A 39 -28.47 37.81 -22.34
C TYR A 39 -28.39 37.35 -20.88
N SER A 40 -29.54 37.19 -20.22
CA SER A 40 -29.60 36.74 -18.82
C SER A 40 -28.87 35.41 -18.58
N GLY A 41 -28.88 34.51 -19.58
CA GLY A 41 -28.16 33.24 -19.52
C GLY A 41 -26.64 33.36 -19.51
N ASN A 42 -26.07 34.52 -19.86
CA ASN A 42 -24.62 34.73 -19.81
C ASN A 42 -24.10 34.71 -18.36
N THR A 43 -24.83 35.33 -17.44
CA THR A 43 -24.51 35.30 -16.00
C THR A 43 -24.55 33.88 -15.45
N ASP A 44 -25.56 33.10 -15.83
CA ASP A 44 -25.69 31.70 -15.40
C ASP A 44 -24.55 30.84 -15.97
N ALA A 45 -24.25 30.99 -17.26
CA ALA A 45 -23.13 30.28 -17.90
C ALA A 45 -21.78 30.63 -17.24
N ALA A 46 -21.52 31.91 -16.96
CA ALA A 46 -20.31 32.35 -16.27
C ALA A 46 -20.18 31.73 -14.87
N SER A 47 -21.29 31.65 -14.12
CA SER A 47 -21.34 30.99 -12.80
C SER A 47 -21.07 29.49 -12.91
N HIS A 48 -21.64 28.81 -13.90
CA HIS A 48 -21.38 27.39 -14.15
C HIS A 48 -19.91 27.12 -14.48
N ILE A 49 -19.28 27.96 -15.32
CA ILE A 49 -17.85 27.86 -15.64
C ILE A 49 -16.98 27.97 -14.37
N ASP A 50 -17.28 28.92 -13.50
CA ASP A 50 -16.53 29.08 -12.24
C ASP A 50 -16.71 27.88 -11.30
N ASN A 51 -17.95 27.39 -11.18
CA ASN A 51 -18.26 26.23 -10.36
C ASN A 51 -17.58 24.96 -10.89
N GLU A 52 -17.59 24.74 -12.21
CA GLU A 52 -16.91 23.60 -12.83
C GLU A 52 -15.40 23.64 -12.59
N LEU A 53 -14.77 24.81 -12.69
CA LEU A 53 -13.35 25.00 -12.39
C LEU A 53 -13.03 24.72 -10.91
N MET A 54 -13.91 25.17 -10.01
CA MET A 54 -13.77 24.88 -8.58
C MET A 54 -13.93 23.38 -8.29
N TYR A 55 -14.94 22.73 -8.87
CA TYR A 55 -15.20 21.31 -8.66
C TYR A 55 -14.11 20.42 -9.24
N SER A 56 -13.58 20.74 -10.43
CA SER A 56 -12.47 20.00 -11.02
C SER A 56 -11.23 20.06 -10.13
N GLY A 57 -10.92 21.24 -9.55
CA GLY A 57 -9.86 21.40 -8.56
C GLY A 57 -10.07 20.57 -7.30
N GLN A 58 -11.30 20.55 -6.75
CA GLN A 58 -11.64 19.73 -5.57
C GLN A 58 -11.50 18.23 -5.85
N ILE A 59 -11.99 17.76 -7.00
CA ILE A 59 -11.89 16.36 -7.43
C ILE A 59 -10.42 15.96 -7.56
N ALA A 60 -9.61 16.78 -8.23
CA ALA A 60 -8.17 16.53 -8.37
C ALA A 60 -7.46 16.47 -7.01
N GLY A 61 -7.80 17.38 -6.09
CA GLY A 61 -7.30 17.35 -4.72
C GLY A 61 -7.62 16.04 -3.99
N LYS A 62 -8.88 15.56 -4.11
CA LYS A 62 -9.30 14.29 -3.51
C LYS A 62 -8.65 13.07 -4.13
N ILE A 63 -8.39 13.08 -5.43
CA ILE A 63 -7.65 12.00 -6.09
C ILE A 63 -6.20 11.94 -5.58
N ASN A 64 -5.54 13.09 -5.44
CA ASN A 64 -4.18 13.15 -4.89
C ASN A 64 -4.12 12.67 -3.43
N GLU A 65 -5.10 13.04 -2.61
CA GLU A 65 -5.24 12.54 -1.23
C GLU A 65 -5.39 11.01 -1.21
N PHE A 66 -6.24 10.46 -2.07
CA PHE A 66 -6.44 9.02 -2.21
C PHE A 66 -5.17 8.27 -2.66
N ILE A 67 -4.42 8.82 -3.63
CA ILE A 67 -3.12 8.28 -4.06
C ILE A 67 -2.15 8.24 -2.87
N GLY A 68 -2.10 9.30 -2.05
CA GLY A 68 -1.31 9.33 -0.84
C GLY A 68 -1.68 8.21 0.15
N LEU A 69 -2.97 7.96 0.33
CA LEU A 69 -3.46 6.86 1.18
C LEU A 69 -3.02 5.49 0.64
N ILE A 70 -3.10 5.23 -0.67
CA ILE A 70 -2.63 3.98 -1.27
C ILE A 70 -1.16 3.73 -0.95
N HIS A 71 -0.30 4.75 -1.13
CA HIS A 71 1.12 4.62 -0.84
C HIS A 71 1.39 4.37 0.65
N SER A 72 0.73 5.12 1.55
CA SER A 72 0.87 4.92 2.99
C SER A 72 0.44 3.52 3.42
N THR A 73 -0.73 3.06 2.97
CA THR A 73 -1.22 1.72 3.29
C THR A 73 -0.27 0.65 2.75
N ALA A 74 0.21 0.76 1.52
CA ALA A 74 1.18 -0.20 0.97
C ALA A 74 2.47 -0.27 1.81
N SER A 75 2.99 0.88 2.25
CA SER A 75 4.17 0.95 3.13
C SER A 75 3.90 0.31 4.50
N GLU A 76 2.71 0.49 5.08
CA GLU A 76 2.34 -0.14 6.35
C GLU A 76 2.27 -1.66 6.23
N PHE A 77 1.72 -2.18 5.13
CA PHE A 77 1.70 -3.62 4.85
C PHE A 77 3.12 -4.19 4.70
N GLU A 78 4.01 -3.52 3.97
CA GLU A 78 5.43 -3.94 3.85
C GLU A 78 6.15 -3.94 5.19
N ALA A 79 5.97 -2.91 6.01
CA ALA A 79 6.57 -2.85 7.34
C ALA A 79 6.08 -3.98 8.25
N MET A 80 4.77 -4.27 8.22
CA MET A 80 4.19 -5.38 9.00
C MET A 80 4.72 -6.74 8.53
N ASP A 81 4.82 -6.94 7.22
CA ASP A 81 5.31 -8.17 6.62
C ASP A 81 6.79 -8.43 6.97
N GLN A 82 7.64 -7.39 6.90
CA GLN A 82 9.02 -7.47 7.36
C GLN A 82 9.13 -7.80 8.85
N LYS A 83 8.26 -7.22 9.68
CA LYS A 83 8.22 -7.50 11.12
C LYS A 83 7.84 -8.97 11.39
N LEU A 84 6.78 -9.47 10.76
CA LEU A 84 6.35 -10.86 10.92
C LEU A 84 7.43 -11.85 10.45
N ASN A 85 8.08 -11.57 9.33
CA ASN A 85 9.19 -12.40 8.85
C ASN A 85 10.36 -12.45 9.85
N GLN A 86 10.70 -11.33 10.50
CA GLN A 86 11.72 -11.29 11.55
C GLN A 86 11.32 -12.06 12.81
N GLU A 87 10.07 -11.94 13.25
CA GLU A 87 9.55 -12.67 14.41
C GLU A 87 9.52 -14.19 14.17
N ILE A 88 9.06 -14.62 12.99
CA ILE A 88 9.07 -16.04 12.59
C ILE A 88 10.51 -16.58 12.53
N ALA A 89 11.43 -15.86 11.90
CA ALA A 89 12.83 -16.26 11.82
C ALA A 89 13.49 -16.37 13.21
N SER A 90 13.18 -15.44 14.11
CA SER A 90 13.70 -15.43 15.49
C SER A 90 13.16 -16.60 16.31
N ASN A 91 11.85 -16.87 16.24
CA ASN A 91 11.23 -17.98 16.94
C ASN A 91 11.69 -19.34 16.40
N THR A 92 11.91 -19.46 15.09
CA THR A 92 12.44 -20.69 14.48
C THR A 92 13.89 -20.97 14.91
N LYS A 93 14.72 -19.93 15.09
CA LYS A 93 16.06 -20.09 15.67
C LYS A 93 16.01 -20.59 17.12
N ASN A 94 15.09 -20.08 17.93
CA ASN A 94 14.93 -20.50 19.32
C ASN A 94 14.44 -21.95 19.45
N THR A 95 13.56 -22.42 18.55
CA THR A 95 13.08 -23.81 18.59
C THR A 95 14.11 -24.82 18.08
N LEU A 96 14.98 -24.44 17.13
CA LEU A 96 16.08 -25.30 16.67
C LEU A 96 17.20 -25.42 17.72
N ALA A 97 17.49 -24.37 18.47
CA ALA A 97 18.47 -24.42 19.56
C ALA A 97 18.00 -25.28 20.75
N ALA A 98 16.69 -25.45 20.95
CA ALA A 98 16.12 -26.25 22.04
C ALA A 98 16.11 -27.77 21.78
N THR A 99 16.46 -28.22 20.57
CA THR A 99 16.53 -29.65 20.23
C THR A 99 17.89 -30.32 20.47
N GLU A 100 18.91 -29.57 20.88
CA GLU A 100 20.11 -30.18 21.46
C GLU A 100 19.82 -30.50 22.93
N SER A 101 19.05 -31.57 23.16
CA SER A 101 19.10 -32.28 24.44
C SER A 101 20.57 -32.49 24.78
N PRO A 102 21.07 -32.13 25.97
CA PRO A 102 22.44 -32.44 26.33
C PRO A 102 22.60 -33.95 26.16
N ILE A 103 23.60 -34.37 25.38
CA ILE A 103 23.95 -35.78 25.31
C ILE A 103 24.38 -36.16 26.72
N ILE A 104 23.46 -36.75 27.49
CA ILE A 104 23.78 -37.36 28.77
C ILE A 104 24.53 -38.63 28.42
N SER A 105 25.84 -38.51 28.20
CA SER A 105 26.74 -39.66 28.14
C SER A 105 26.78 -40.26 29.54
N ASN A 106 25.90 -41.21 29.82
CA ASN A 106 26.01 -42.04 31.01
C ASN A 106 27.06 -43.13 30.73
N PRO A 107 28.27 -43.04 31.33
CA PRO A 107 29.33 -44.03 31.10
C PRO A 107 28.96 -45.44 31.60
N ASP A 108 27.91 -45.57 32.42
CA ASP A 108 27.43 -46.86 32.95
C ASP A 108 26.35 -47.53 32.08
N PHE A 109 25.87 -46.88 31.02
CA PHE A 109 24.94 -47.52 30.09
C PHE A 109 25.70 -48.35 29.06
N GLN A 110 26.06 -49.58 29.45
CA GLN A 110 26.47 -50.61 28.50
C GLN A 110 25.24 -51.41 28.05
N PRO A 111 24.80 -51.32 26.79
CA PRO A 111 23.75 -52.20 26.30
C PRO A 111 24.24 -53.65 26.45
N LYS A 112 23.54 -54.43 27.29
CA LYS A 112 23.81 -55.87 27.40
C LYS A 112 23.37 -56.54 26.11
N TYR A 113 24.31 -56.72 25.19
CA TYR A 113 24.11 -57.55 24.01
C TYR A 113 23.93 -59.00 24.47
N GLY A 114 22.78 -59.61 24.13
CA GLY A 114 22.51 -61.04 24.32
C GLY A 114 21.44 -61.44 25.34
N LEU A 115 20.47 -60.57 25.67
CA LEU A 115 19.32 -60.98 26.49
C LEU A 115 18.00 -61.23 25.77
N PHE A 116 17.95 -61.09 24.43
CA PHE A 116 16.97 -61.75 23.56
C PHE A 116 17.59 -61.98 22.18
#